data_AF-A0A392V3Y5-F1
#
_entry.id   AF-A0A392V3Y5-F1
#
_cell.length_a   1.000
_cell.length_b   1.000
_cell.length_c   1.000
_cell.angle_alpha   90.00
_cell.angle_beta   90.00
_cell.angle_gamma   90.00
#
_symmetry.space_group_name_H-M   'P 1'
#
loop_
_entity.id
_entity.type
_entity.pdbx_description
1 polymer ?
#
loop_
_entity_poly.entity_id
_entity_poly.type
_entity_poly.pdbx_seq_one_letter_code
_entity_poly.pdbx_strand_id
1 'polypeptide(L)' 'MEKLMLIREGKENDFRVDENGVVRYRGRVCVPDVLELRKMILEEGHRSGLSIHPGV' A
#
# COMPACT_ATOMS: atom_id res chain seq x y z
N MET A 1 -7.25 14.44 -3.09
CA MET A 1 -8.33 14.22 -4.08
C MET A 1 -7.79 14.21 -5.50
N GLU A 2 -7.01 15.21 -5.90
CA GLU A 2 -6.49 15.37 -7.27
C GLU A 2 -5.70 14.14 -7.80
N LYS A 3 -4.81 13.57 -6.98
CA LYS A 3 -4.03 12.39 -7.37
C LYS A 3 -4.90 11.16 -7.68
N LEU A 4 -6.00 10.95 -6.96
CA LEU A 4 -6.90 9.83 -7.22
C LEU A 4 -7.64 10.00 -8.56
N MET A 5 -7.97 11.24 -8.93
CA MET A 5 -8.57 11.53 -10.23
C MET A 5 -7.59 11.23 -11.35
N LEU A 6 -6.33 11.64 -11.24
CA LEU A 6 -5.29 11.33 -12.24
C LEU A 6 -5.09 9.82 -12.44
N ILE A 7 -5.15 9.04 -11.36
CA ILE A 7 -5.09 7.57 -11.43
C ILE A 7 -6.32 7.00 -12.14
N ARG A 8 -7.53 7.50 -11.82
CA ARG A 8 -8.78 7.07 -12.48
C ARG A 8 -8.84 7.45 -13.96
N GLU A 9 -8.24 8.57 -14.33
CA GLU A 9 -8.10 9.02 -15.72
C GLU A 9 -7.00 8.26 -16.49
N GLY A 10 -6.28 7.33 -15.85
CA GLY A 10 -5.21 6.56 -16.48
C GLY A 10 -3.96 7.37 -16.82
N LYS A 11 -3.81 8.58 -16.26
CA LYS A 11 -2.66 9.46 -16.49
C LYS A 11 -1.42 9.07 -15.67
N GLU A 12 -1.58 8.13 -14.73
CA GLU A 12 -0.55 7.61 -13.84
C GLU A 12 -0.31 6.13 -14.15
N ASN A 13 0.61 5.82 -15.06
CA ASN A 13 0.80 4.44 -15.58
C ASN A 13 1.21 3.41 -14.52
N ASP A 14 1.95 3.86 -13.49
CA ASP A 14 2.42 3.00 -12.41
C ASP A 14 1.33 2.75 -11.34
N PHE A 15 0.26 3.55 -11.32
CA PHE A 15 -0.82 3.45 -10.36
C PHE A 15 -2.09 2.89 -11.01
N ARG A 16 -2.80 2.02 -10.28
CA ARG A 16 -4.08 1.45 -10.73
C ARG A 16 -5.04 1.34 -9.57
N VAL A 17 -6.34 1.41 -9.85
CA VAL A 17 -7.39 1.04 -8.89
C VAL A 17 -7.85 -0.37 -9.27
N ASP A 18 -7.82 -1.31 -8.32
CA ASP A 18 -8.33 -2.66 -8.56
C ASP A 18 -9.85 -2.76 -8.40
N GLU A 19 -10.41 -3.95 -8.65
CA GLU A 19 -11.85 -4.23 -8.56
C GLU A 19 -12.45 -3.94 -7.17
N ASN A 20 -11.62 -3.95 -6.13
CA ASN A 20 -12.02 -3.66 -4.75
C ASN A 20 -11.90 -2.16 -4.42
N GLY A 21 -11.55 -1.32 -5.39
CA GLY A 21 -11.33 0.11 -5.18
C GLY A 21 -9.99 0.44 -4.52
N VAL A 22 -9.06 -0.51 -4.42
CA VAL A 22 -7.77 -0.31 -3.76
C VAL A 22 -6.76 0.28 -4.75
N VAL A 23 -6.07 1.33 -4.32
CA VAL A 23 -4.96 1.91 -5.09
C VAL A 23 -3.73 1.01 -4.99
N ARG A 24 -3.16 0.66 -6.13
CA ARG A 24 -1.95 -0.15 -6.27
C ARG A 24 -0.88 0.59 -7.04
N TYR A 25 0.35 0.60 -6.53
CA TYR A 25 1.55 1.07 -7.22
C TYR A 25 2.38 -0.13 -7.68
N ARG A 26 2.54 -0.31 -9.00
CA ARG A 26 3.26 -1.46 -9.59
C ARG A 26 2.84 -2.81 -8.99
N GLY A 27 1.54 -2.99 -8.80
CA GLY A 27 0.96 -4.20 -8.21
C GLY A 27 1.05 -4.31 -6.69
N ARG A 28 1.58 -3.31 -5.96
CA ARG A 28 1.62 -3.29 -4.49
C ARG A 28 0.52 -2.38 -3.93
N VAL A 29 -0.12 -2.78 -2.84
CA VAL A 29 -1.16 -1.96 -2.18
C VAL A 29 -0.56 -0.66 -1.64
N CYS A 30 -1.18 0.47 -1.94
CA CYS A 30 -0.83 1.76 -1.36
C CYS A 30 -1.47 1.88 0.04
N VAL A 31 -0.64 1.99 1.07
CA VAL A 31 -1.10 2.28 2.43
C VAL A 31 -1.24 3.79 2.58
N PRO A 32 -2.38 4.31 3.07
CA PRO A 32 -2.53 5.73 3.39
C PRO A 32 -1.47 6.20 4.38
N ASP A 33 -1.06 7.48 4.30
CA ASP A 33 -0.12 8.06 5.26
C ASP A 33 -0.83 8.43 6.57
N VAL A 34 -1.30 7.40 7.26
CA VAL A 34 -1.91 7.46 8.59
C VAL A 34 -1.01 6.67 9.52
N LEU A 35 -0.40 7.35 10.48
CA LEU A 35 0.66 6.81 11.32
C LEU A 35 0.22 5.54 12.04
N GLU A 36 -0.97 5.57 12.63
CA GLU A 36 -1.56 4.46 13.40
C GLU A 36 -1.80 3.24 12.50
N LEU A 37 -2.31 3.46 11.29
CA LEU A 37 -2.55 2.38 10.32
C LEU A 37 -1.24 1.73 9.89
N ARG A 38 -0.22 2.53 9.56
CA ARG A 38 1.10 2.04 9.18
C ARG A 38 1.74 1.23 10.31
N LYS A 39 1.64 1.70 11.56
CA LYS A 39 2.11 0.98 12.75
C LYS A 39 1.42 -0.37 12.89
N MET A 40 0.08 -0.41 12.83
CA MET A 40 -0.67 -1.67 12.95
C MET A 40 -0.25 -2.71 11.91
N ILE A 41 -0.08 -2.31 10.64
CA ILE A 41 0.33 -3.21 9.56
C ILE A 41 1.76 -3.74 9.77
N LEU A 42 2.70 -2.86 10.16
CA LEU A 42 4.09 -3.25 10.39
C LEU A 42 4.24 -4.17 11.61
N GLU A 43 3.52 -3.88 12.69
CA GLU A 43 3.49 -4.72 13.88
C GLU A 43 2.94 -6.12 13.58
N GLU A 44 1.87 -6.21 12.80
CA GLU A 44 1.31 -7.50 12.38
C GLU A 44 2.33 -8.31 11.57
N GLY A 45 3.01 -7.68 10.61
CA GLY A 45 4.07 -8.31 9.83
C GLY A 45 5.23 -8.79 10.71
N HIS A 46 5.66 -7.97 11.67
CA HIS A 46 6.76 -8.30 12.59
C HIS A 46 6.41 -9.47 13.53
N ARG A 47 5.18 -9.53 14.03
CA ARG A 47 4.68 -10.63 14.89
C ARG A 47 4.38 -11.92 14.12
N SER A 48 4.29 -11.86 12.79
CA SER A 48 4.03 -13.03 11.97
C SER A 48 5.21 -14.02 12.00
N GLY A 49 4.92 -15.31 11.86
CA GLY A 49 5.95 -16.35 11.71
C GLY A 49 6.74 -16.28 10.39
N LEU A 50 6.42 -15.32 9.52
CA LEU A 50 7.12 -15.05 8.26
C LEU A 50 8.11 -13.89 8.38
N SER A 51 8.25 -13.30 9.56
CA SER A 51 9.19 -12.20 9.82
C SER A 51 10.63 -12.68 9.70
N ILE A 52 11.40 -12.07 8.79
CA ILE A 52 12.83 -12.36 8.59
C ILE A 52 13.63 -11.22 9.23
N HIS A 53 14.58 -11.57 10.10
CA HIS A 53 15.48 -10.62 10.75
C HIS A 53 16.90 -10.82 10.19
N PRO A 54 17.27 -10.12 9.10
CA PRO A 54 18.50 -10.39 8.33
C PRO A 54 19.82 -10.05 9.07
N GLY A 55 19.78 -9.82 10.38
CA GLY A 55 20.95 -9.50 11.21
C GLY A 55 20.75 -9.82 12.68
N VAL A 56 19.78 -10.69 13.00
CA VAL A 56 19.66 -11.35 14.31
C VAL A 56 20.16 -12.78 14.14
#